data_AF-R7ES34-F1
#
_entry.id   AF-R7ES34-F1
#
_cell.length_a   1.000
_cell.length_b   1.000
_cell.length_c   1.000
_cell.angle_alpha   90.00
_cell.angle_beta   90.00
_cell.angle_gamma   90.00
#
_symmetry.space_group_name_H-M   'P 1'
#
loop_
_entity.id
_entity.type
_entity.pdbx_description
1 polymer ?
#
loop_
_entity_poly.entity_id
_entity_poly.type
_entity_poly.pdbx_seq_one_letter_code
_entity_poly.pdbx_strand_id
1 'polypeptide(L)'
;MVAAMLLSDIILGKENRFESVFRPFGADGASRTPLRPQLLSNAGHALAGWLTPTVPRCPHLGCALRWNAAEHSWDCPCHGSRFGENGELLDDPATGGLK
;
A
#
# COMPACT_ATOMS: atom_id res chain seq x y z
N MET A 1 -7.96 -14.63 -12.17
CA MET A 1 -6.81 -13.88 -11.62
C MET A 1 -5.75 -14.88 -11.14
N VAL A 2 -4.47 -14.71 -11.48
CA VAL A 2 -3.39 -15.67 -11.16
C VAL A 2 -3.26 -15.90 -9.65
N ALA A 3 -3.40 -14.86 -8.83
CA ALA A 3 -3.35 -14.96 -7.38
C ALA A 3 -4.45 -15.88 -6.79
N ALA A 4 -5.67 -15.82 -7.32
CA ALA A 4 -6.77 -16.68 -6.86
C ALA A 4 -6.54 -18.16 -7.21
N MET A 5 -5.93 -18.44 -8.37
CA MET A 5 -5.54 -19.80 -8.76
C MET A 5 -4.47 -20.34 -7.82
N LEU A 6 -3.44 -19.54 -7.52
CA LEU A 6 -2.39 -19.90 -6.58
C LEU A 6 -2.96 -20.21 -5.19
N LEU A 7 -3.84 -19.36 -4.66
CA LEU A 7 -4.48 -19.59 -3.37
C LEU A 7 -5.33 -20.87 -3.35
N SER A 8 -6.09 -21.11 -4.42
CA SER A 8 -6.91 -22.32 -4.55
C SER A 8 -6.05 -23.59 -4.58
N ASP A 9 -4.96 -23.57 -5.33
CA ASP A 9 -4.03 -24.69 -5.43
C ASP A 9 -3.31 -24.95 -4.10
N ILE A 10 -2.92 -23.89 -3.36
CA ILE A 10 -2.37 -24.01 -2.00
C ILE A 10 -3.38 -24.72 -1.07
N ILE A 11 -4.65 -24.31 -1.09
CA ILE A 11 -5.70 -24.92 -0.25
C ILE A 11 -5.94 -26.39 -0.61
N LEU A 12 -5.86 -26.71 -1.90
CA LEU A 12 -6.06 -28.08 -2.41
C LEU A 12 -4.77 -28.94 -2.35
N GLY A 13 -3.66 -28.40 -1.86
CA GLY A 13 -2.37 -29.10 -1.82
C GLY A 13 -1.79 -29.42 -3.20
N LYS A 14 -2.13 -28.62 -4.22
CA LYS A 14 -1.66 -28.78 -5.61
C LYS A 14 -0.47 -27.87 -5.87
N GLU A 15 0.47 -28.35 -6.67
CA GLU A 15 1.55 -27.53 -7.19
C GLU A 15 1.02 -26.50 -8.19
N ASN A 16 1.56 -25.28 -8.15
CA ASN A 16 1.16 -24.21 -9.05
C ASN A 16 2.37 -23.66 -9.82
N ARG A 17 2.24 -23.61 -11.16
CA ARG A 17 3.28 -23.11 -12.07
C ARG A 17 3.76 -21.68 -11.81
N PHE A 18 2.97 -20.86 -11.12
CA PHE A 18 3.29 -19.46 -10.81
C PHE A 18 3.85 -19.28 -9.40
N GLU A 19 3.97 -20.35 -8.61
CA GLU A 19 4.36 -20.28 -7.20
C GLU A 19 5.69 -19.54 -7.00
N SER A 20 6.70 -19.80 -7.84
CA SER A 20 8.01 -19.14 -7.78
C SER A 20 7.92 -17.61 -7.92
N VAL A 21 6.94 -17.12 -8.70
CA VAL A 21 6.71 -15.68 -8.89
C VAL A 21 6.17 -15.04 -7.61
N PHE A 22 5.33 -15.75 -6.84
CA PHE A 22 4.65 -15.21 -5.66
C PHE A 22 5.32 -15.60 -4.33
N ARG A 23 6.33 -16.47 -4.35
CA ARG A 23 7.12 -16.80 -3.15
C ARG A 23 7.87 -15.56 -2.65
N PRO A 24 7.68 -15.13 -1.38
CA PRO A 24 8.40 -13.99 -0.82
C PRO A 24 9.91 -14.27 -0.69
N PHE A 25 10.27 -15.52 -0.44
CA PHE A 25 11.64 -16.03 -0.44
C PHE A 25 11.76 -17.02 -1.60
N GLY A 26 12.40 -16.60 -2.69
CA GLY A 26 12.47 -17.37 -3.93
C GLY A 26 13.20 -18.72 -3.74
N ALA A 27 12.77 -19.73 -4.49
CA ALA A 27 13.40 -21.06 -4.53
C ALA A 27 14.78 -21.04 -5.22
N ASP A 28 15.10 -19.95 -5.92
CA ASP A 28 16.36 -19.65 -6.61
C ASP A 28 17.42 -19.03 -5.67
N GLY A 29 17.13 -18.92 -4.36
CA GLY A 29 18.04 -18.32 -3.38
C GLY A 29 18.08 -16.79 -3.42
N ALA A 30 17.40 -16.16 -4.38
CA ALA A 30 17.20 -14.72 -4.41
C ALA A 30 16.09 -14.35 -3.43
N SER A 31 16.46 -14.11 -2.18
CA SER A 31 15.57 -13.40 -1.26
C SER A 31 15.11 -12.09 -1.91
N ARG A 32 13.80 -11.83 -1.96
CA ARG A 32 13.29 -10.49 -2.25
C ARG A 32 13.48 -9.62 -0.99
N THR A 33 14.74 -9.49 -0.57
CA THR A 33 15.13 -8.67 0.56
C THR A 33 14.56 -7.26 0.38
N PRO A 34 13.97 -6.66 1.42
CA PRO A 34 13.54 -5.27 1.36
C PRO A 34 14.74 -4.33 1.26
N LEU A 35 15.96 -4.78 1.55
CA LEU A 35 17.20 -3.99 1.47
C LEU A 35 17.68 -3.79 0.02
N ARG A 36 16.81 -3.23 -0.83
CA ARG A 36 17.13 -2.77 -2.18
C ARG A 36 17.23 -1.25 -2.19
N PRO A 37 17.94 -0.63 -3.16
CA PRO A 37 17.95 0.83 -3.32
C PRO A 37 16.56 1.47 -3.37
N GLN A 38 15.55 0.72 -3.86
CA GLN A 38 14.15 1.15 -3.84
C GLN A 38 13.62 1.48 -2.44
N LEU A 39 14.08 0.79 -1.39
CA LEU A 39 13.68 1.09 -0.01
C LEU A 39 14.13 2.49 0.40
N LEU A 40 15.33 2.92 0.02
CA LEU A 40 15.80 4.28 0.30
C LEU A 40 14.94 5.31 -0.42
N SER A 41 14.60 5.07 -1.69
CA SER A 41 13.69 5.95 -2.43
C SER A 41 12.33 6.05 -1.75
N ASN A 42 11.73 4.91 -1.37
CA ASN A 42 10.44 4.87 -0.67
C ASN A 42 10.50 5.58 0.69
N ALA A 43 11.58 5.39 1.45
CA ALA A 43 11.80 6.07 2.72
C ALA A 43 11.91 7.60 2.52
N GLY A 44 12.63 8.04 1.49
CA GLY A 44 12.70 9.45 1.12
C GLY A 44 11.33 10.06 0.82
N HIS A 45 10.50 9.37 0.02
CA HIS A 45 9.13 9.80 -0.25
C HIS A 45 8.25 9.86 1.01
N ALA A 46 8.36 8.85 1.89
CA ALA A 46 7.62 8.82 3.15
C ALA A 46 8.02 9.99 4.08
N LEU A 47 9.32 10.24 4.24
CA LEU A 47 9.84 11.36 5.02
C LEU A 47 9.37 12.71 4.46
N ALA A 48 9.42 12.90 3.13
CA ALA A 48 8.90 14.10 2.50
C ALA A 48 7.41 14.29 2.80
N GLY A 49 6.61 13.22 2.72
CA GLY A 49 5.18 13.24 3.06
C GLY A 49 4.90 13.60 4.52
N TRP A 50 5.73 13.12 5.46
CA TRP A 50 5.59 13.46 6.88
C TRP A 50 6.00 14.90 7.20
N LEU A 51 7.06 15.39 6.56
CA LEU A 51 7.60 16.72 6.82
C LEU A 51 6.86 17.84 6.09
N THR A 52 6.03 17.53 5.09
CA THR A 52 5.25 18.54 4.36
C THR A 52 4.18 19.15 5.29
N PRO A 53 4.22 20.47 5.59
CA PRO A 53 3.26 21.10 6.48
C PRO A 53 1.91 21.29 5.79
N THR A 54 1.00 20.33 6.00
CA THR A 54 -0.36 20.33 5.43
C THR A 54 -1.38 19.83 6.45
N VAL A 55 -2.64 20.22 6.24
CA VAL A 55 -3.84 19.67 6.87
C VAL A 55 -4.89 19.44 5.78
N PRO A 56 -5.76 18.43 5.89
CA PRO A 56 -5.77 17.37 6.90
C PRO A 56 -4.64 16.32 6.71
N ARG A 57 -4.39 15.52 7.75
CA ARG A 57 -3.33 14.48 7.77
C ARG A 57 -3.95 13.09 7.78
N CYS A 58 -3.32 12.14 7.10
CA CYS A 58 -3.79 10.76 7.08
C CYS A 58 -3.75 10.14 8.49
N PRO A 59 -4.87 9.64 9.05
CA PRO A 59 -4.91 9.04 10.38
C PRO A 59 -4.23 7.66 10.45
N HIS A 60 -3.84 7.07 9.32
CA HIS A 60 -3.09 5.82 9.30
C HIS A 60 -1.69 6.00 9.89
N LEU A 61 -0.84 6.81 9.24
CA LEU A 61 0.56 7.04 9.62
C LEU A 61 1.02 8.50 9.44
N GLY A 62 0.10 9.47 9.34
CA GLY A 62 0.44 10.91 9.37
C GLY A 62 0.94 11.53 8.07
N CYS A 63 0.84 10.83 6.94
CA CYS A 63 1.18 11.39 5.63
C CYS A 63 0.30 12.62 5.28
N ALA A 64 0.89 13.58 4.59
CA ALA A 64 0.17 14.67 3.93
C ALA A 64 -0.84 14.12 2.90
N LEU A 65 -2.08 14.59 2.97
CA LEU A 65 -3.13 14.23 2.01
C LEU A 65 -3.09 15.14 0.79
N ARG A 66 -3.56 14.63 -0.36
CA ARG A 66 -3.72 15.39 -1.60
C ARG A 66 -5.20 15.47 -1.94
N TRP A 67 -5.68 16.67 -2.26
CA TRP A 67 -7.03 16.83 -2.77
C TRP A 67 -7.10 16.32 -4.22
N ASN A 68 -8.08 15.46 -4.48
CA ASN A 68 -8.43 14.97 -5.80
C ASN A 68 -9.75 15.62 -6.22
N ALA A 69 -9.64 16.65 -7.08
CA ALA A 69 -10.79 17.42 -7.52
C ALA A 69 -11.72 16.65 -8.49
N ALA A 70 -11.27 15.56 -9.10
CA ALA A 70 -12.13 14.77 -9.99
C ALA A 70 -13.07 13.86 -9.19
N GLU A 71 -12.60 13.34 -8.06
CA GLU A 71 -13.32 12.38 -7.21
C GLU A 71 -13.86 13.01 -5.91
N HIS A 72 -13.59 14.31 -5.69
CA HIS A 72 -13.90 15.04 -4.46
C HIS A 72 -13.43 14.30 -3.19
N SER A 73 -12.19 13.78 -3.25
CA SER A 73 -11.59 12.98 -2.18
C SER A 73 -10.24 13.50 -1.73
N TRP A 74 -9.90 13.25 -0.47
CA TRP A 74 -8.54 13.34 0.04
C TRP A 74 -7.84 12.00 -0.13
N ASP A 75 -6.78 11.97 -0.94
CA ASP A 75 -6.06 10.76 -1.27
C ASP A 75 -4.69 10.73 -0.57
N CYS A 76 -4.37 9.61 0.10
CA CYS A 76 -3.09 9.38 0.75
C CYS A 76 -2.11 8.70 -0.23
N PRO A 77 -1.03 9.37 -0.67
CA PRO A 77 -0.09 8.82 -1.65
C PRO A 77 0.81 7.71 -1.07
N CYS A 78 0.80 7.51 0.25
CA CYS A 78 1.68 6.53 0.91
C CYS A 78 1.16 5.10 0.76
N HIS A 79 -0.10 4.86 1.11
CA HIS A 79 -0.69 3.51 1.14
C HIS A 79 -2.10 3.44 0.55
N GLY A 80 -2.60 4.54 -0.02
CA GLY A 80 -3.85 4.53 -0.77
C GLY A 80 -5.12 4.77 0.04
N SER A 81 -5.06 5.11 1.33
CA SER A 81 -6.27 5.49 2.07
C SER A 81 -6.93 6.71 1.43
N ARG A 82 -8.26 6.68 1.29
CA ARG A 82 -9.04 7.77 0.70
C ARG A 82 -10.14 8.22 1.63
N PHE A 83 -10.44 9.51 1.60
CA PHE A 83 -11.44 10.12 2.47
C PHE A 83 -12.34 11.06 1.65
N GLY A 84 -13.62 11.14 2.00
CA GLY A 84 -14.54 12.08 1.37
C GLY A 84 -14.20 13.53 1.72
N GLU A 85 -14.84 14.48 1.05
CA GLU A 85 -14.75 15.91 1.37
C GLU A 85 -15.08 16.21 2.85
N ASN A 86 -16.03 15.45 3.42
CA ASN A 86 -16.44 15.52 4.82
C ASN A 86 -15.50 14.79 5.80
N GLY A 87 -14.43 14.15 5.31
CA GLY A 87 -13.47 13.39 6.10
C GLY A 87 -13.89 11.94 6.43
N GLU A 88 -15.01 11.46 5.91
CA GLU A 88 -15.39 10.05 6.06
C GLU A 88 -14.38 9.13 5.35
N LEU A 89 -14.12 7.96 5.91
CA LEU A 89 -13.22 6.98 5.30
C LEU A 89 -13.91 6.33 4.09
N LEU A 90 -13.30 6.43 2.92
CA LEU A 90 -13.78 5.78 1.69
C LEU A 90 -13.02 4.49 1.42
N ASP A 91 -11.68 4.51 1.55
CA ASP A 91 -10.82 3.36 1.29
C ASP A 91 -9.79 3.18 2.41
N ASP A 92 -9.56 1.92 2.81
CA ASP A 92 -8.53 1.50 3.76
C ASP A 92 -7.10 1.68 3.17
N PRO A 93 -5.98 1.58 3.93
CA PRO A 93 -5.78 0.92 5.23
C PRO A 93 -6.06 1.75 6.49
N ALA A 94 -6.45 3.02 6.39
CA ALA A 94 -6.84 3.78 7.58
C ALA A 94 -8.05 3.12 8.26
N THR A 95 -8.07 3.11 9.59
CA THR A 95 -9.12 2.44 10.38
C THR A 95 -10.20 3.40 10.89
N GLY A 96 -10.17 4.66 10.45
CA GLY A 96 -11.13 5.69 10.79
C GLY A 96 -10.99 6.92 9.90
N GLY A 97 -12.00 7.81 9.95
CA GLY A 97 -12.04 9.06 9.20
C GLY A 97 -11.04 10.11 9.68
N LEU A 98 -10.98 11.22 8.94
CA LEU A 98 -10.18 12.40 9.29
C LEU A 98 -10.73 13.01 10.58
N LYS A 99 -9.82 13.38 11.48
CA LYS A 99 -10.12 14.11 12.72
C LYS A 99 -9.78 15.58 12.58
#